data_AF-A0A7C1W3W3-F1
#
_entry.id   AF-A0A7C1W3W3-F1
#
_cell.length_a   1.000
_cell.length_b   1.000
_cell.length_c   1.000
_cell.angle_alpha   90.00
_cell.angle_beta   90.00
_cell.angle_gamma   90.00
#
_symmetry.space_group_name_H-M   'P 1'
#
loop_
_entity.id
_entity.type
_entity.pdbx_description
1 polymer ?
#
loop_
_entity_poly.entity_id
_entity_poly.type
_entity_poly.pdbx_seq_one_letter_code
_entity_poly.pdbx_strand_id
1 'polypeptide(L)'
;MFSSQSFATGEIKLKQQRNTFQHAIKALKTQQIPRYNELKQKLEGYPLQGYLEYLYLKNHLSTASNNSLSQFFEAQEDAFYSQRLRSSWLSKLAKQNRWQDFLVFYEPSSSASQQCLYLQALIATKQTKKAFELTPKMWLVGHSQDSACDPVFSAWQQAGLLTNQLITERMMLALRENQFSIASYLAKKTASAKHNIALVTRWQAMHQNPSAELNKVKEAQSPLAKEIIVHGLERLARRSPKASY
;
A
#
# COMPACT_ATOMS: atom_id res chain seq x y z
N MET A 1 22.32 -42.56 26.09
CA MET A 1 22.76 -41.47 26.99
C MET A 1 23.27 -40.33 26.12
N PHE A 2 22.40 -39.39 25.73
CA PHE A 2 22.84 -38.14 25.07
C PHE A 2 23.13 -37.09 26.15
N SER A 3 24.20 -36.34 25.93
CA SER A 3 25.05 -35.71 26.94
C SER A 3 24.46 -34.43 27.55
N SER A 4 24.18 -34.45 28.86
CA SER A 4 23.74 -33.29 29.67
C SER A 4 24.77 -32.15 29.71
N GLN A 5 26.05 -32.43 29.46
CA GLN A 5 27.11 -31.40 29.35
C GLN A 5 27.03 -30.59 28.04
N SER A 6 26.54 -31.17 26.95
CA SER A 6 26.40 -30.47 25.65
C SER A 6 25.33 -29.37 25.72
N PHE A 7 24.22 -29.63 26.41
CA PHE A 7 23.15 -28.65 26.61
C PHE A 7 23.60 -27.45 27.46
N ALA A 8 24.32 -27.69 28.57
CA ALA A 8 24.80 -26.62 29.45
C ALA A 8 25.80 -25.67 28.77
N THR A 9 26.72 -26.20 27.95
CA THR A 9 27.67 -25.37 27.18
C THR A 9 26.97 -24.54 26.09
N GLY A 10 25.92 -25.09 25.46
CA GLY A 10 25.07 -24.38 24.51
C GLY A 10 24.31 -23.21 25.15
N GLU A 11 23.77 -23.38 26.35
CA GLU A 11 23.07 -22.33 27.08
C GLU A 11 24.00 -21.17 27.49
N ILE A 12 25.20 -21.48 27.97
CA ILE A 12 26.21 -20.46 28.34
C ILE A 12 26.62 -19.67 27.10
N LYS A 13 26.90 -20.34 25.98
CA LYS A 13 27.24 -19.70 24.70
C LYS A 13 26.11 -18.78 24.21
N LEU A 14 24.86 -19.24 24.27
CA LEU A 14 23.70 -18.45 23.85
C LEU A 14 23.50 -17.22 24.75
N LYS A 15 23.70 -17.35 26.07
CA LYS A 15 23.63 -16.23 27.01
C LYS A 15 24.69 -15.17 26.72
N GLN A 16 25.92 -15.59 26.40
CA GLN A 16 26.99 -14.68 25.98
C GLN A 16 26.65 -13.98 24.66
N GLN A 17 26.17 -14.71 23.65
CA GLN A 17 25.75 -14.13 22.37
C GLN A 17 24.61 -13.11 22.54
N ARG A 18 23.63 -13.38 23.40
CA ARG A 18 22.57 -12.42 23.73
C ARG A 18 23.13 -11.12 24.32
N ASN A 19 24.10 -11.21 25.23
CA ASN A 19 24.75 -10.04 25.81
C ASN A 19 25.55 -9.25 24.76
N THR A 20 26.37 -9.94 23.96
CA THR A 20 27.10 -9.34 22.84
C THR A 20 26.17 -8.62 21.86
N PHE A 21 25.01 -9.21 21.55
CA PHE A 21 23.99 -8.60 20.70
C PHE A 21 23.42 -7.30 21.29
N GLN A 22 23.10 -7.27 22.60
CA GLN A 22 22.64 -6.04 23.25
C GLN A 22 23.72 -4.95 23.24
N HIS A 23 24.98 -5.31 23.45
CA HIS A 23 26.10 -4.38 23.32
C HIS A 23 26.28 -3.86 21.88
N ALA A 24 26.08 -4.71 20.86
CA ALA A 24 26.14 -4.30 19.46
C ALA A 24 25.04 -3.29 19.13
N ILE A 25 23.80 -3.53 19.59
CA ILE A 25 22.70 -2.55 19.46
C ILE A 25 23.06 -1.23 20.13
N LYS A 26 23.60 -1.27 21.35
CA LYS A 26 23.99 -0.06 22.09
C LYS A 26 25.08 0.71 21.33
N ALA A 27 26.13 0.02 20.87
CA ALA A 27 27.21 0.61 20.10
C ALA A 27 26.69 1.29 18.82
N LEU A 28 25.78 0.63 18.10
CA LEU A 28 25.14 1.20 16.91
C LEU A 28 24.33 2.46 17.23
N LYS A 29 23.52 2.42 18.30
CA LYS A 29 22.72 3.59 18.74
C LYS A 29 23.58 4.79 19.12
N THR A 30 24.77 4.54 19.68
CA THR A 30 25.73 5.59 20.07
C THR A 30 26.79 5.86 19.01
N GLN A 31 26.57 5.45 17.75
CA GLN A 31 27.48 5.70 16.61
C GLN A 31 28.92 5.17 16.79
N GLN A 32 29.13 4.17 17.65
CA GLN A 32 30.43 3.50 17.84
C GLN A 32 30.60 2.40 16.77
N ILE A 33 30.68 2.79 15.49
CA ILE A 33 30.65 1.87 14.35
C ILE A 33 31.79 0.83 14.38
N PRO A 34 33.05 1.15 14.72
CA PRO A 34 34.10 0.15 14.84
C PRO A 34 33.76 -0.94 15.88
N ARG A 35 33.25 -0.53 17.05
CA ARG A 35 32.83 -1.45 18.11
C ARG A 35 31.63 -2.29 17.70
N TYR A 36 30.67 -1.69 16.99
CA TYR A 36 29.54 -2.42 16.42
C TYR A 36 30.02 -3.54 15.48
N ASN A 37 30.95 -3.24 14.57
CA ASN A 37 31.48 -4.23 13.61
C ASN A 37 32.20 -5.39 14.32
N GLU A 38 33.04 -5.08 15.31
CA GLU A 38 33.72 -6.09 16.14
C GLU A 38 32.71 -7.01 16.85
N LEU A 39 31.68 -6.43 17.48
CA LEU A 39 30.65 -7.19 18.18
C LEU A 39 29.78 -8.00 17.23
N LYS A 40 29.47 -7.48 16.04
CA LYS A 40 28.72 -8.19 14.99
C LYS A 40 29.49 -9.42 14.48
N GLN A 41 30.81 -9.32 14.32
CA GLN A 41 31.64 -10.46 13.88
C GLN A 41 31.64 -11.58 14.93
N LYS A 42 31.65 -11.25 16.22
CA LYS A 42 31.53 -12.21 17.34
C LYS A 42 30.16 -12.92 17.41
N LEU A 43 29.20 -12.52 16.56
CA LEU A 43 27.85 -13.08 16.50
C LEU A 43 27.63 -13.96 15.27
N GLU A 44 28.69 -14.44 14.63
CA GLU A 44 28.57 -15.41 13.54
C GLU A 44 27.73 -16.64 13.97
N GLY A 45 26.74 -16.98 13.15
CA GLY A 45 25.77 -18.05 13.43
C GLY A 45 24.70 -17.72 14.47
N TYR A 46 24.66 -16.49 15.03
CA TYR A 46 23.60 -16.08 15.95
C TYR A 46 22.32 -15.72 15.17
N PRO A 47 21.14 -16.25 15.55
CA PRO A 47 19.91 -16.08 14.76
C PRO A 47 19.49 -14.64 14.46
N LEU A 48 19.84 -13.67 15.32
CA LEU A 48 19.47 -12.25 15.13
C LEU A 48 20.62 -11.41 14.54
N GLN A 49 21.69 -12.02 14.03
CA GLN A 49 22.78 -11.27 13.40
C GLN A 49 22.27 -10.44 12.20
N GLY A 50 21.37 -10.99 11.38
CA GLY A 50 20.73 -10.26 10.27
C GLY A 50 19.92 -9.04 10.72
N TYR A 51 19.34 -9.08 11.93
CA TYR A 51 18.62 -7.94 12.49
C TYR A 51 19.57 -6.78 12.85
N LEU A 52 20.81 -7.05 13.26
CA LEU A 52 21.81 -5.99 13.47
C LEU A 52 22.10 -5.26 12.15
N GLU A 53 22.29 -6.02 11.07
CA GLU A 53 22.55 -5.44 9.75
C GLU A 53 21.38 -4.59 9.25
N TYR A 54 20.14 -5.07 9.46
CA TYR A 54 18.94 -4.28 9.20
C TYR A 54 18.97 -2.94 9.95
N LEU A 55 19.28 -2.94 11.26
CA LEU A 55 19.34 -1.71 12.05
C LEU A 55 20.42 -0.75 11.54
N TYR A 56 21.57 -1.28 11.14
CA TYR A 56 22.66 -0.49 10.57
C TYR A 56 22.23 0.16 9.26
N LEU A 57 21.75 -0.64 8.29
CA LEU A 57 21.33 -0.18 6.98
C LEU A 57 20.16 0.79 7.04
N LYS A 58 19.20 0.57 7.93
CA LYS A 58 18.07 1.50 8.13
C LYS A 58 18.55 2.90 8.51
N ASN A 59 19.56 3.00 9.37
CA ASN A 59 20.10 4.29 9.83
C ASN A 59 21.07 4.93 8.82
N HIS A 60 21.65 4.13 7.93
CA HIS A 60 22.63 4.57 6.93
C HIS A 60 22.11 4.44 5.49
N LEU A 61 20.78 4.39 5.32
CA LEU A 61 20.16 4.15 4.02
C LEU A 61 20.51 5.24 3.00
N SER A 62 20.83 6.46 3.44
CA SER A 62 21.25 7.58 2.60
C SER A 62 22.57 7.31 1.87
N THR A 63 23.49 6.58 2.49
CA THR A 63 24.84 6.28 1.95
C THR A 63 25.00 4.81 1.52
N ALA A 64 24.01 3.95 1.80
CA ALA A 64 24.03 2.55 1.39
C ALA A 64 24.12 2.41 -0.14
N SER A 65 24.95 1.45 -0.58
CA SER A 65 25.10 1.09 -1.99
C SER A 65 24.03 0.08 -2.43
N ASN A 66 23.75 0.03 -3.74
CA ASN A 66 22.91 -1.03 -4.31
C ASN A 66 23.46 -2.43 -3.98
N ASN A 67 24.79 -2.63 -4.07
CA ASN A 67 25.41 -3.94 -3.82
C ASN A 67 25.18 -4.41 -2.38
N SER A 68 25.47 -3.54 -1.41
CA SER A 68 25.24 -3.85 0.02
C SER A 68 23.77 -4.17 0.33
N LEU A 69 22.84 -3.48 -0.31
CA LEU A 69 21.41 -3.76 -0.13
C LEU A 69 20.98 -5.05 -0.83
N SER A 70 21.53 -5.35 -2.00
CA SER A 70 21.24 -6.61 -2.73
C SER A 70 21.70 -7.81 -1.90
N GLN A 71 22.93 -7.77 -1.38
CA GLN A 71 23.46 -8.81 -0.50
C GLN A 71 22.63 -8.97 0.77
N PHE A 72 22.20 -7.87 1.38
CA PHE A 72 21.33 -7.92 2.55
C PHE A 72 19.97 -8.56 2.23
N PHE A 73 19.33 -8.17 1.13
CA PHE A 73 18.03 -8.69 0.75
C PHE A 73 18.07 -10.17 0.38
N GLU A 74 19.11 -10.61 -0.33
CA GLU A 74 19.35 -12.03 -0.64
C GLU A 74 19.57 -12.85 0.65
N ALA A 75 20.37 -12.35 1.58
CA ALA A 75 20.63 -13.04 2.84
C ALA A 75 19.44 -13.05 3.81
N GLN A 76 18.42 -12.21 3.60
CA GLN A 76 17.33 -11.96 4.54
C GLN A 76 15.94 -11.98 3.87
N GLU A 77 15.78 -12.74 2.79
CA GLU A 77 14.58 -12.72 1.93
C GLU A 77 13.27 -12.92 2.72
N ASP A 78 13.24 -13.94 3.59
CA ASP A 78 12.07 -14.31 4.40
C ASP A 78 11.85 -13.45 5.65
N ALA A 79 12.77 -12.53 5.96
CA ALA A 79 12.71 -11.78 7.20
C ALA A 79 11.74 -10.60 7.09
N PHE A 80 10.79 -10.48 8.03
CA PHE A 80 9.82 -9.37 8.06
C PHE A 80 10.48 -7.97 8.05
N TYR A 81 11.63 -7.80 8.70
CA TYR A 81 12.37 -6.53 8.70
C TYR A 81 13.01 -6.21 7.34
N SER A 82 13.28 -7.24 6.52
CA SER A 82 13.83 -7.09 5.17
C SER A 82 12.86 -6.32 4.27
N GLN A 83 11.59 -6.71 4.29
CA GLN A 83 10.52 -6.04 3.54
C GLN A 83 10.31 -4.58 3.96
N ARG A 84 10.49 -4.27 5.25
CA ARG A 84 10.46 -2.88 5.76
C ARG A 84 11.62 -2.04 5.22
N LEU A 85 12.82 -2.61 5.17
CA LEU A 85 13.99 -1.93 4.61
C LEU A 85 13.84 -1.73 3.11
N ARG A 86 13.37 -2.76 2.38
CA ARG A 86 13.06 -2.69 0.94
C ARG A 86 12.10 -1.55 0.65
N SER A 87 11.03 -1.44 1.45
CA SER A 87 10.04 -0.38 1.29
C SER A 87 10.63 1.03 1.46
N SER A 88 11.52 1.18 2.45
CA SER A 88 12.24 2.44 2.68
C SER A 88 13.22 2.75 1.54
N TRP A 89 13.88 1.72 1.02
CA TRP A 89 14.80 1.83 -0.11
C TRP A 89 14.09 2.23 -1.40
N LEU A 90 13.01 1.55 -1.75
CA LEU A 90 12.15 1.88 -2.90
C LEU A 90 11.63 3.31 -2.83
N SER A 91 11.20 3.75 -1.65
CA SER A 91 10.75 5.14 -1.43
C SER A 91 11.87 6.15 -1.69
N LYS A 92 13.10 5.83 -1.28
CA LYS A 92 14.27 6.68 -1.56
C LYS A 92 14.59 6.71 -3.05
N LEU A 93 14.62 5.55 -3.72
CA LEU A 93 14.88 5.45 -5.15
C LEU A 93 13.86 6.24 -5.97
N ALA A 94 12.57 6.12 -5.63
CA ALA A 94 11.50 6.88 -6.26
C ALA A 94 11.67 8.40 -6.08
N LYS A 95 11.98 8.86 -4.85
CA LYS A 95 12.27 10.29 -4.59
C LYS A 95 13.46 10.82 -5.40
N GLN A 96 14.40 9.95 -5.75
CA GLN A 96 15.58 10.28 -6.55
C GLN A 96 15.38 10.03 -8.05
N ASN A 97 14.18 9.64 -8.49
CA ASN A 97 13.88 9.23 -9.87
C ASN A 97 14.81 8.12 -10.41
N ARG A 98 15.38 7.30 -9.52
CA ARG A 98 16.26 6.18 -9.87
C ARG A 98 15.41 4.95 -10.26
N TRP A 99 14.68 5.08 -11.36
CA TRP A 99 13.66 4.12 -11.77
C TRP A 99 14.21 2.76 -12.20
N GLN A 100 15.37 2.74 -12.86
CA GLN A 100 16.01 1.48 -13.23
C GLN A 100 16.39 0.66 -12.00
N ASP A 101 16.96 1.32 -10.99
CA ASP A 101 17.28 0.68 -9.71
C ASP A 101 16.02 0.28 -8.95
N PHE A 102 14.97 1.11 -8.99
CA PHE A 102 13.70 0.79 -8.37
C PHE A 102 13.18 -0.55 -8.87
N LEU A 103 13.22 -0.77 -10.19
CA LEU A 103 12.77 -2.02 -10.80
C LEU A 103 13.61 -3.24 -10.40
N VAL A 104 14.90 -3.06 -10.08
CA VAL A 104 15.78 -4.14 -9.59
C VAL A 104 15.38 -4.58 -8.18
N PHE A 105 15.02 -3.64 -7.30
CA PHE A 105 14.70 -3.94 -5.90
C PHE A 105 13.22 -4.16 -5.62
N TYR A 106 12.35 -3.90 -6.60
CA TYR A 106 10.91 -4.00 -6.42
C TYR A 106 10.47 -5.46 -6.32
N GLU A 107 9.67 -5.74 -5.31
CA GLU A 107 8.92 -6.99 -5.16
C GLU A 107 7.42 -6.68 -5.12
N PRO A 108 6.55 -7.59 -5.58
CA PRO A 108 5.11 -7.42 -5.48
C PRO A 108 4.66 -7.08 -4.06
N SER A 109 3.92 -5.99 -3.93
CA SER A 109 3.45 -5.47 -2.65
C SER A 109 1.95 -5.26 -2.66
N SER A 110 1.31 -5.29 -1.50
CA SER A 110 -0.08 -4.88 -1.31
C SER A 110 -0.24 -3.36 -1.12
N SER A 111 0.87 -2.62 -0.97
CA SER A 111 0.84 -1.17 -0.83
C SER A 111 0.48 -0.49 -2.16
N ALA A 112 -0.64 0.22 -2.18
CA ALA A 112 -1.06 1.03 -3.33
C ALA A 112 0.03 2.02 -3.78
N SER A 113 0.72 2.66 -2.83
CA SER A 113 1.83 3.57 -3.13
C SER A 113 2.95 2.86 -3.89
N GLN A 114 3.41 1.70 -3.40
CA GLN A 114 4.47 0.95 -4.05
C GLN A 114 4.07 0.40 -5.42
N GLN A 115 2.83 -0.09 -5.55
CA GLN A 115 2.30 -0.53 -6.83
C GLN A 115 2.29 0.62 -7.84
N CYS A 116 1.86 1.82 -7.45
CA CYS A 116 1.86 2.97 -8.34
C CYS A 116 3.27 3.51 -8.64
N LEU A 117 4.20 3.47 -7.66
CA LEU A 117 5.61 3.77 -7.92
C LEU A 117 6.25 2.77 -8.90
N TYR A 118 5.85 1.49 -8.86
CA TYR A 118 6.25 0.50 -9.86
C TYR A 118 5.74 0.86 -11.26
N LEU A 119 4.47 1.28 -11.38
CA LEU A 119 3.92 1.75 -12.65
C LEU A 119 4.65 3.00 -13.17
N GLN A 120 4.98 3.96 -12.28
CA GLN A 120 5.83 5.10 -12.65
C GLN A 120 7.21 4.66 -13.15
N ALA A 121 7.84 3.70 -12.48
CA ALA A 121 9.14 3.18 -12.87
C ALA A 121 9.09 2.50 -14.25
N LEU A 122 8.02 1.74 -14.55
CA LEU A 122 7.80 1.16 -15.87
C LEU A 122 7.64 2.23 -16.95
N ILE A 123 6.85 3.28 -16.71
CA ILE A 123 6.68 4.40 -17.65
C ILE A 123 8.02 5.08 -17.91
N ALA A 124 8.76 5.42 -16.85
CA ALA A 124 10.03 6.13 -16.94
C ALA A 124 11.14 5.33 -17.64
N THR A 125 11.05 3.99 -17.62
CA THR A 125 11.99 3.07 -18.28
C THR A 125 11.48 2.55 -19.63
N LYS A 126 10.54 3.28 -20.27
CA LYS A 126 9.99 2.98 -21.60
C LYS A 126 9.19 1.67 -21.70
N GLN A 127 8.75 1.11 -20.57
CA GLN A 127 7.84 -0.04 -20.48
C GLN A 127 6.38 0.41 -20.34
N THR A 128 6.01 1.54 -20.98
CA THR A 128 4.71 2.20 -20.84
C THR A 128 3.52 1.29 -21.17
N LYS A 129 3.63 0.41 -22.17
CA LYS A 129 2.58 -0.54 -22.53
C LYS A 129 2.20 -1.43 -21.33
N LYS A 130 3.21 -2.03 -20.68
CA LYS A 130 3.04 -2.86 -19.49
C LYS A 130 2.46 -2.06 -18.32
N ALA A 131 2.93 -0.82 -18.13
CA ALA A 131 2.39 0.05 -17.09
C ALA A 131 0.88 0.27 -17.29
N PHE A 132 0.48 0.63 -18.51
CA PHE A 132 -0.92 0.93 -18.84
C PHE A 132 -1.83 -0.30 -18.83
N GLU A 133 -1.33 -1.49 -19.13
CA GLU A 133 -2.06 -2.75 -18.95
C GLU A 133 -2.39 -3.03 -17.47
N LEU A 134 -1.52 -2.60 -16.55
CA LEU A 134 -1.68 -2.80 -15.10
C LEU A 134 -2.45 -1.66 -14.41
N THR A 135 -2.46 -0.45 -14.98
CA THR A 135 -3.15 0.73 -14.42
C THR A 135 -4.63 0.53 -14.08
N PRO A 136 -5.46 -0.20 -14.87
CA PRO A 136 -6.88 -0.39 -14.55
C PRO A 136 -7.13 -0.96 -13.15
N LYS A 137 -6.28 -1.88 -12.68
CA LYS A 137 -6.37 -2.46 -11.33
C LYS A 137 -6.20 -1.40 -10.23
N MET A 138 -5.39 -0.38 -10.50
CA MET A 138 -5.18 0.73 -9.57
C MET A 138 -6.28 1.79 -9.69
N TRP A 139 -6.87 1.95 -10.87
CA TRP A 139 -7.91 2.94 -11.12
C TRP A 139 -9.28 2.52 -10.59
N LEU A 140 -9.68 1.27 -10.83
CA LEU A 140 -11.03 0.74 -10.55
C LEU A 140 -11.21 0.36 -9.08
N VAL A 141 -11.13 1.37 -8.21
CA VAL A 141 -11.41 1.29 -6.77
C VAL A 141 -12.39 2.38 -6.34
N GLY A 142 -13.18 2.14 -5.29
CA GLY A 142 -14.17 3.09 -4.80
C GLY A 142 -13.64 4.18 -3.86
N HIS A 143 -12.38 4.08 -3.42
CA HIS A 143 -11.77 5.02 -2.48
C HIS A 143 -10.68 5.88 -3.12
N SER A 144 -10.18 6.84 -2.33
CA SER A 144 -9.03 7.67 -2.71
C SER A 144 -7.81 6.79 -2.84
N GLN A 145 -7.16 6.85 -4.00
CA GLN A 145 -5.88 6.19 -4.20
C GLN A 145 -4.74 6.99 -3.55
N ASP A 146 -3.60 6.31 -3.36
CA ASP A 146 -2.36 6.97 -2.97
C ASP A 146 -1.93 8.00 -4.04
N SER A 147 -1.37 9.13 -3.61
CA SER A 147 -0.96 10.21 -4.53
C SER A 147 0.17 9.79 -5.47
N ALA A 148 0.91 8.72 -5.16
CA ALA A 148 1.83 8.10 -6.12
C ALA A 148 1.14 7.58 -7.39
N CYS A 149 -0.19 7.41 -7.39
CA CYS A 149 -0.93 6.99 -8.58
C CYS A 149 -1.25 8.16 -9.53
N ASP A 150 -1.21 9.41 -9.07
CA ASP A 150 -1.65 10.56 -9.86
C ASP A 150 -0.83 10.74 -11.16
N PRO A 151 0.52 10.63 -11.16
CA PRO A 151 1.29 10.71 -12.40
C PRO A 151 0.96 9.60 -13.39
N VAL A 152 0.68 8.39 -12.88
CA VAL A 152 0.32 7.22 -13.69
C VAL A 152 -1.04 7.44 -14.36
N PHE A 153 -2.04 7.88 -13.60
CA PHE A 153 -3.37 8.18 -14.13
C PHE A 153 -3.35 9.35 -15.11
N SER A 154 -2.54 10.38 -14.84
CA SER A 154 -2.35 11.50 -15.76
C SER A 154 -1.77 11.03 -17.09
N ALA A 155 -0.69 10.25 -17.08
CA ALA A 155 -0.10 9.68 -18.30
C ALA A 155 -1.07 8.77 -19.04
N TRP A 156 -1.82 7.92 -18.32
CA TRP A 156 -2.82 7.02 -18.88
C TRP A 156 -4.00 7.78 -19.53
N GLN A 157 -4.41 8.89 -18.91
CA GLN A 157 -5.43 9.79 -19.47
C GLN A 157 -4.92 10.52 -20.71
N GLN A 158 -3.69 11.04 -20.70
CA GLN A 158 -3.07 11.70 -21.86
C GLN A 158 -2.92 10.76 -23.05
N ALA A 159 -2.71 9.46 -22.79
CA ALA A 159 -2.70 8.42 -23.82
C ALA A 159 -4.09 8.07 -24.37
N GLY A 160 -5.16 8.69 -23.88
CA GLY A 160 -6.54 8.44 -24.31
C GLY A 160 -7.14 7.12 -23.81
N LEU A 161 -6.46 6.43 -22.89
CA LEU A 161 -6.86 5.10 -22.41
C LEU A 161 -7.82 5.17 -21.22
N LEU A 162 -7.86 6.29 -20.49
CA LEU A 162 -8.88 6.53 -19.47
C LEU A 162 -10.20 6.94 -20.15
N THR A 163 -11.01 5.95 -20.52
CA THR A 163 -12.28 6.17 -21.22
C THR A 163 -13.36 6.73 -20.29
N ASN A 164 -14.40 7.34 -20.87
CA ASN A 164 -15.58 7.77 -20.12
C ASN A 164 -16.23 6.62 -19.34
N GLN A 165 -16.26 5.42 -19.91
CA GLN A 165 -16.77 4.23 -19.25
C GLN A 165 -15.99 3.95 -17.95
N LEU A 166 -14.66 3.96 -17.99
CA LEU A 166 -13.81 3.71 -16.82
C LEU A 166 -13.97 4.79 -15.73
N ILE A 167 -14.21 6.05 -16.12
CA ILE A 167 -14.52 7.14 -15.18
C ILE A 167 -15.87 6.88 -14.50
N THR A 168 -16.89 6.50 -15.28
CA THR A 168 -18.22 6.15 -14.75
C THR A 168 -18.18 4.90 -13.87
N GLU A 169 -17.43 3.86 -14.23
CA GLU A 169 -17.25 2.67 -13.40
C GLU A 169 -16.63 3.02 -12.04
N ARG A 170 -15.54 3.80 -12.02
CA ARG A 170 -14.94 4.27 -10.76
C ARG A 170 -15.89 5.14 -9.93
N MET A 171 -16.68 5.99 -10.58
CA MET A 171 -17.72 6.77 -9.91
C MET A 171 -18.74 5.87 -9.21
N MET A 172 -19.18 4.79 -9.87
CA MET A 172 -20.13 3.84 -9.28
C MET A 172 -19.52 3.06 -8.12
N LEU A 173 -18.25 2.66 -8.22
CA LEU A 173 -17.52 2.06 -7.08
C LEU A 173 -17.48 3.03 -5.89
N ALA A 174 -17.19 4.30 -6.15
CA ALA A 174 -17.16 5.32 -5.10
C ALA A 174 -18.51 5.54 -4.43
N LEU A 175 -19.62 5.52 -5.19
CA LEU A 175 -20.96 5.60 -4.63
C LEU A 175 -21.27 4.42 -3.68
N ARG A 176 -20.93 3.19 -4.11
CA ARG A 176 -21.13 1.97 -3.30
C ARG A 176 -20.30 1.96 -2.02
N GLU A 177 -19.12 2.57 -2.04
CA GLU A 177 -18.26 2.78 -0.86
C GLU A 177 -18.62 4.04 -0.05
N ASN A 178 -19.69 4.77 -0.41
CA ASN A 178 -20.14 6.02 0.21
C ASN A 178 -19.12 7.18 0.11
N GLN A 179 -18.22 7.13 -0.87
CA GLN A 179 -17.21 8.15 -1.16
C GLN A 179 -17.80 9.24 -2.07
N PHE A 180 -18.83 9.95 -1.60
CA PHE A 180 -19.58 10.93 -2.40
C PHE A 180 -18.74 12.07 -2.96
N SER A 181 -17.68 12.49 -2.27
CA SER A 181 -16.75 13.52 -2.76
C SER A 181 -16.02 13.08 -4.04
N ILE A 182 -15.54 11.82 -4.06
CA ILE A 182 -14.87 11.21 -5.21
C ILE A 182 -15.88 11.03 -6.35
N ALA A 183 -17.06 10.47 -6.04
CA ALA A 183 -18.11 10.29 -7.03
C ALA A 183 -18.53 11.63 -7.68
N SER A 184 -18.68 12.69 -6.88
CA SER A 184 -19.01 14.03 -7.36
C SER A 184 -17.92 14.62 -8.26
N TYR A 185 -16.65 14.40 -7.93
CA TYR A 185 -15.53 14.82 -8.76
C TYR A 185 -15.52 14.08 -10.10
N LEU A 186 -15.68 12.76 -10.08
CA LEU A 186 -15.68 11.92 -11.29
C LEU A 186 -16.89 12.20 -12.17
N ALA A 187 -18.08 12.42 -11.61
CA ALA A 187 -19.30 12.74 -12.35
C ALA A 187 -19.09 13.93 -13.31
N LYS A 188 -18.40 14.99 -12.84
CA LYS A 188 -18.08 16.19 -13.63
C LYS A 188 -17.16 15.91 -14.82
N LYS A 189 -16.40 14.82 -14.79
CA LYS A 189 -15.40 14.43 -15.80
C LYS A 189 -15.95 13.48 -16.88
N THR A 190 -17.21 13.08 -16.77
CA THR A 190 -17.84 12.18 -17.74
C THR A 190 -18.53 12.94 -18.87
N ALA A 191 -18.66 12.31 -20.04
CA ALA A 191 -19.43 12.85 -21.17
C ALA A 191 -20.90 13.19 -20.80
N SER A 192 -21.49 12.48 -19.84
CA SER A 192 -22.86 12.68 -19.35
C SER A 192 -22.90 13.37 -17.98
N ALA A 193 -22.07 14.41 -17.78
CA ALA A 193 -21.88 15.07 -16.49
C ALA A 193 -23.20 15.45 -15.78
N LYS A 194 -24.16 16.06 -16.50
CA LYS A 194 -25.46 16.45 -15.92
C LYS A 194 -26.21 15.25 -15.30
N HIS A 195 -26.27 14.13 -16.03
CA HIS A 195 -26.94 12.91 -15.57
C HIS A 195 -26.22 12.31 -14.37
N ASN A 196 -24.89 12.18 -14.46
CA ASN A 196 -24.08 11.57 -13.41
C ASN A 196 -24.05 12.40 -12.12
N ILE A 197 -24.03 13.73 -12.22
CA ILE A 197 -24.17 14.61 -11.05
C ILE A 197 -25.51 14.39 -10.37
N ALA A 198 -26.62 14.34 -11.13
CA ALA A 198 -27.95 14.09 -10.57
C ALA A 198 -28.04 12.72 -9.87
N LEU A 199 -27.42 11.69 -10.45
CA LEU A 199 -27.31 10.37 -9.84
C LEU A 199 -26.58 10.42 -8.49
N VAL A 200 -25.39 11.05 -8.45
CA VAL A 200 -24.61 11.18 -7.21
C VAL A 200 -25.41 11.93 -6.14
N THR A 201 -26.05 13.05 -6.51
CA THR A 201 -26.90 13.83 -5.60
C THR A 201 -28.05 13.00 -5.04
N ARG A 202 -28.75 12.23 -5.89
CA ARG A 202 -29.85 11.35 -5.46
C ARG A 202 -29.38 10.29 -4.48
N TRP A 203 -28.27 9.61 -4.76
CA TRP A 203 -27.71 8.60 -3.86
C TRP A 203 -27.27 9.22 -2.54
N GLN A 204 -26.60 10.38 -2.59
CA GLN A 204 -26.16 11.10 -1.40
C GLN A 204 -27.33 11.55 -0.53
N ALA A 205 -28.42 12.05 -1.12
CA ALA A 205 -29.64 12.41 -0.40
C ALA A 205 -30.24 11.19 0.31
N MET A 206 -30.36 10.06 -0.41
CA MET A 206 -30.83 8.79 0.16
C MET A 206 -29.94 8.31 1.31
N HIS A 207 -28.62 8.47 1.19
CA HIS A 207 -27.68 8.14 2.26
C HIS A 207 -27.84 9.05 3.48
N GLN A 208 -28.06 10.35 3.30
CA GLN A 208 -28.12 11.30 4.42
C GLN A 208 -29.44 11.18 5.18
N ASN A 209 -30.58 11.12 4.46
CA ASN A 209 -31.92 11.11 5.03
C ASN A 209 -32.81 10.01 4.39
N PRO A 210 -32.54 8.72 4.70
CA PRO A 210 -33.24 7.61 4.05
C PRO A 210 -34.75 7.62 4.29
N SER A 211 -35.23 7.99 5.48
CA SER A 211 -36.68 8.04 5.79
C SER A 211 -37.42 9.03 4.88
N ALA A 212 -36.91 10.27 4.76
CA ALA A 212 -37.54 11.28 3.92
C ALA A 212 -37.47 10.94 2.42
N GLU A 213 -36.36 10.37 1.97
CA GLU A 213 -36.19 10.03 0.55
C GLU A 213 -36.99 8.79 0.14
N LEU A 214 -37.09 7.76 0.99
CA LEU A 214 -37.91 6.56 0.73
C LEU A 214 -39.39 6.91 0.65
N ASN A 215 -39.90 7.83 1.47
CA ASN A 215 -41.30 8.28 1.39
C ASN A 215 -41.67 8.96 0.06
N LYS A 216 -40.67 9.43 -0.70
CA LYS A 216 -40.86 10.03 -2.05
C LYS A 216 -40.83 8.98 -3.16
N VAL A 217 -40.35 7.77 -2.88
CA VAL A 217 -40.21 6.69 -3.85
C VAL A 217 -41.59 6.10 -4.12
N LYS A 218 -42.08 6.27 -5.35
CA LYS A 218 -43.32 5.64 -5.81
C LYS A 218 -43.05 4.25 -6.40
N GLU A 219 -42.04 4.16 -7.28
CA GLU A 219 -41.64 2.91 -7.92
C GLU A 219 -40.17 2.97 -8.35
N ALA A 220 -39.49 1.82 -8.34
CA ALA A 220 -38.11 1.69 -8.79
C ALA A 220 -38.04 1.39 -10.30
N GLN A 221 -37.81 2.43 -11.09
CA GLN A 221 -37.87 2.37 -12.56
C GLN A 221 -36.63 1.74 -13.23
N SER A 222 -35.59 1.36 -12.47
CA SER A 222 -34.38 0.72 -13.01
C SER A 222 -33.64 -0.11 -11.96
N PRO A 223 -32.77 -1.06 -12.35
CA PRO A 223 -31.91 -1.78 -11.42
C PRO A 223 -31.09 -0.85 -10.51
N LEU A 224 -30.57 0.25 -11.06
CA LEU A 224 -29.83 1.26 -10.30
C LEU A 224 -30.73 2.02 -9.31
N ALA A 225 -31.97 2.33 -9.69
CA ALA A 225 -32.93 2.93 -8.76
C ALA A 225 -33.24 1.98 -7.59
N LYS A 226 -33.39 0.66 -7.88
CA LYS A 226 -33.55 -0.38 -6.85
C LYS A 226 -32.34 -0.43 -5.92
N GLU A 227 -31.13 -0.38 -6.46
CA GLU A 227 -29.87 -0.34 -5.68
C GLU A 227 -29.84 0.84 -4.68
N ILE A 228 -30.20 2.04 -5.13
CA ILE A 228 -30.28 3.24 -4.26
C ILE A 228 -31.34 3.06 -3.16
N ILE A 229 -32.50 2.49 -3.49
CA ILE A 229 -33.57 2.24 -2.52
C ILE A 229 -33.12 1.22 -1.47
N VAL A 230 -32.51 0.11 -1.87
CA VAL A 230 -31.95 -0.90 -0.97
C VAL A 230 -30.91 -0.28 -0.04
N HIS A 231 -30.01 0.55 -0.57
CA HIS A 231 -29.03 1.30 0.23
C HIS A 231 -29.70 2.16 1.31
N GLY A 232 -30.80 2.84 0.96
CA GLY A 232 -31.61 3.62 1.91
C GLY A 232 -32.26 2.75 3.00
N LEU A 233 -32.87 1.64 2.61
CA LEU A 233 -33.54 0.69 3.51
C LEU A 233 -32.58 0.06 4.51
N GLU A 234 -31.42 -0.43 4.06
CA GLU A 234 -30.38 -0.98 4.94
C GLU A 234 -29.92 0.05 5.98
N ARG A 235 -29.77 1.30 5.57
CA ARG A 235 -29.35 2.38 6.45
C ARG A 235 -30.42 2.74 7.47
N LEU A 236 -31.69 2.73 7.08
CA LEU A 236 -32.81 2.94 7.99
C LEU A 236 -32.89 1.82 9.03
N ALA A 237 -32.79 0.56 8.59
CA ALA A 237 -32.79 -0.61 9.47
C ALA A 237 -31.66 -0.58 10.51
N ARG A 238 -30.44 -0.17 10.10
CA ARG A 238 -29.30 -0.02 11.04
C ARG A 238 -29.51 1.11 12.06
N ARG A 239 -30.17 2.20 11.68
CA ARG A 239 -30.41 3.37 12.56
C ARG A 239 -31.61 3.18 13.50
N SER A 240 -32.58 2.36 13.11
CA SER A 240 -33.80 2.15 13.88
C SER A 240 -34.36 0.76 13.57
N PRO A 241 -33.96 -0.28 14.34
CA PRO A 241 -34.48 -1.64 14.14
C PRO A 241 -36.02 -1.71 14.17
N LYS A 242 -36.67 -0.79 14.89
CA LYS A 242 -38.13 -0.68 15.00
C LYS A 242 -38.82 0.08 13.85
N ALA A 243 -38.10 0.64 12.88
CA ALA A 243 -38.67 1.42 11.76
C ALA A 243 -38.71 0.63 10.43
N SER A 244 -38.62 -0.71 10.49
CA SER A 244 -38.58 -1.60 9.31
C SER A 244 -39.79 -2.54 9.19
N TYR A 245 -40.92 -2.19 9.83
CA TYR A 245 -42.22 -2.84 9.65
C TYR A 245 -43.22 -1.85 9.08
#